data_AF-A0A0P0NEG3-F1
#
_entry.id   AF-A0A0P0NEG3-F1
#
_cell.length_a   1.000
_cell.length_b   1.000
_cell.length_c   1.000
_cell.angle_alpha   90.00
_cell.angle_beta   90.00
_cell.angle_gamma   90.00
#
_symmetry.space_group_name_H-M   'P 1'
#
loop_
_entity.id
_entity.type
_entity.pdbx_description
1 polymer ?
#
loop_
_entity_poly.entity_id
_entity_poly.type
_entity_poly.pdbx_seq_one_letter_code
_entity_poly.pdbx_strand_id
1 'polypeptide(L)'
;MNLKANLSTLSPEQRAAFAKINALLGLGPDECTYRIQEGAQPQKLILSSEPEHSNVPPYFVPIGSIAELRKVAGYEDIHPKTGYREADEIHYPESLSESHKALLDSQPNGMKPIVSPELKHMIEKAAIAFVMLDPERVREYETLINAVMFPGKVAAFVAEDLEVQTGQTVELTGNSGTVFNYGTVTVHPGGSIIVAVDCTFNCQIFTQL
;
A
#
# COMPACT_ATOMS: atom_id res chain seq x y z
N MET A 1 15.83 12.53 -10.69
CA MET A 1 15.18 13.76 -11.19
C MET A 1 13.85 13.83 -10.47
N ASN A 2 13.70 14.74 -9.53
CA ASN A 2 12.52 14.78 -8.67
C ASN A 2 11.41 15.51 -9.43
N LEU A 3 10.44 14.76 -9.94
CA LEU A 3 9.27 15.32 -10.60
C LEU A 3 8.44 16.05 -9.53
N LYS A 4 7.91 17.23 -9.87
CA LYS A 4 7.07 18.02 -8.96
C LYS A 4 5.65 18.15 -9.50
N ALA A 5 4.64 17.94 -8.67
CA ALA A 5 3.24 18.20 -8.98
C ALA A 5 2.93 19.70 -8.90
N ASN A 6 2.13 20.20 -9.85
CA ASN A 6 1.48 21.49 -9.76
C ASN A 6 0.11 21.37 -9.07
N LEU A 7 0.14 21.37 -7.74
CA LEU A 7 -1.08 21.23 -6.92
C LEU A 7 -1.83 22.55 -6.69
N SER A 8 -1.67 23.54 -7.58
CA SER A 8 -2.25 24.89 -7.41
C SER A 8 -3.78 24.90 -7.49
N THR A 9 -4.37 23.92 -8.18
CA THR A 9 -5.82 23.73 -8.30
C THR A 9 -6.46 23.15 -7.04
N LEU A 10 -5.66 22.53 -6.16
CA LEU A 10 -6.11 21.97 -4.90
C LEU A 10 -6.26 23.05 -3.83
N SER A 11 -7.19 22.84 -2.89
CA SER A 11 -7.26 23.64 -1.66
C SER A 11 -6.02 23.42 -0.76
N PRO A 12 -5.74 24.32 0.20
CA PRO A 12 -4.66 24.12 1.16
C PRO A 12 -4.75 22.81 1.94
N GLU A 13 -5.96 22.39 2.31
CA GLU A 13 -6.21 21.14 3.04
C GLU A 13 -5.88 19.90 2.17
N GLN A 14 -6.33 19.91 0.92
CA GLN A 14 -6.03 18.85 -0.05
C GLN A 14 -4.53 18.74 -0.35
N ARG A 15 -3.82 19.87 -0.45
CA ARG A 15 -2.35 19.86 -0.57
C ARG A 15 -1.68 19.28 0.67
N ALA A 16 -2.17 19.62 1.86
CA ALA A 16 -1.64 19.09 3.10
C ALA A 16 -1.87 17.57 3.22
N ALA A 17 -3.03 17.07 2.80
CA ALA A 17 -3.33 15.65 2.77
C ALA A 17 -2.45 14.88 1.77
N PHE A 18 -2.27 15.41 0.55
CA PHE A 18 -1.33 14.84 -0.42
C PHE A 18 0.11 14.80 0.13
N ALA A 19 0.56 15.91 0.71
CA ALA A 19 1.90 16.02 1.31
C ALA A 19 2.08 15.07 2.50
N LYS A 20 1.03 14.81 3.28
CA LYS A 20 1.05 13.86 4.39
C LYS A 20 1.36 12.45 3.90
N ILE A 21 0.70 12.00 2.82
CA ILE A 21 0.98 10.68 2.22
C ILE A 21 2.40 10.64 1.66
N ASN A 22 2.84 11.68 0.96
CA ASN A 22 4.21 11.76 0.46
C ASN A 22 5.26 11.67 1.58
N ALA A 23 5.03 12.34 2.71
CA ALA A 23 5.93 12.27 3.86
C ALA A 23 6.05 10.84 4.41
N LEU A 24 4.95 10.07 4.43
CA LEU A 24 4.98 8.65 4.81
C LEU A 24 5.82 7.81 3.84
N LEU A 25 5.88 8.19 2.57
CA LEU A 25 6.65 7.51 1.53
C LEU A 25 8.11 8.00 1.44
N GLY A 26 8.53 8.95 2.29
CA GLY A 26 9.85 9.58 2.21
C GLY A 26 10.02 10.55 1.03
N LEU A 27 8.92 11.03 0.45
CA LEU A 27 8.89 11.96 -0.67
C LEU A 27 8.69 13.41 -0.20
N GLY A 28 9.13 14.36 -1.01
CA GLY A 28 8.81 15.78 -0.81
C GLY A 28 7.30 16.08 -0.93
N PRO A 29 6.81 17.20 -0.36
CA PRO A 29 5.38 17.51 -0.27
C PRO A 29 4.68 17.67 -1.63
N ASP A 30 5.46 17.96 -2.68
CA ASP A 30 5.02 18.10 -4.06
C ASP A 30 5.69 17.10 -4.99
N GLU A 31 6.39 16.09 -4.47
CA GLU A 31 7.16 15.16 -5.29
C GLU A 31 6.29 14.06 -5.92
N CYS A 32 6.56 13.72 -7.17
CA CYS A 32 5.93 12.64 -7.91
C CYS A 32 6.94 11.56 -8.25
N THR A 33 6.48 10.31 -8.29
CA THR A 33 7.29 9.17 -8.73
C THR A 33 7.20 8.96 -10.23
N TYR A 34 6.14 9.47 -10.87
CA TYR A 34 5.98 9.45 -12.31
C TYR A 34 5.12 10.60 -12.83
N ARG A 35 5.10 10.75 -14.15
CA ARG A 35 4.11 11.56 -14.88
C ARG A 35 3.61 10.74 -16.04
N ILE A 36 2.31 10.80 -16.28
CA ILE A 36 1.73 10.30 -17.52
C ILE A 36 2.16 11.28 -18.61
N GLN A 37 2.96 10.82 -19.58
CA GLN A 37 3.38 11.68 -20.69
C GLN A 37 2.18 12.06 -21.56
N GLU A 38 2.11 13.32 -21.99
CA GLU A 38 1.18 13.76 -23.03
C GLU A 38 1.47 12.98 -24.32
N GLY A 39 0.51 12.16 -24.76
CA GLY A 39 0.67 11.27 -25.92
C GLY A 39 -0.32 10.10 -25.90
N ALA A 40 -0.21 9.21 -26.89
CA ALA A 40 -1.05 8.00 -26.96
C ALA A 40 -0.71 7.05 -25.80
N GLN A 41 -1.47 7.16 -24.72
CA GLN A 41 -1.45 6.19 -23.63
C GLN A 41 -1.97 4.84 -24.14
N PRO A 42 -1.46 3.71 -23.60
CA PRO A 42 -2.01 2.42 -23.96
C PRO A 42 -3.49 2.37 -23.57
N GLN A 43 -4.30 1.68 -24.38
CA GLN A 43 -5.70 1.42 -24.05
C GLN A 43 -5.86 0.74 -22.69
N LYS A 44 -4.85 -0.03 -22.29
CA LYS A 44 -4.72 -0.63 -20.95
C LYS A 44 -3.42 -0.14 -20.30
N LEU A 45 -3.54 0.67 -19.26
CA LEU A 45 -2.42 1.12 -18.42
C LEU A 45 -2.33 0.24 -17.18
N ILE A 46 -1.20 -0.42 -16.95
CA ILE A 46 -0.95 -1.33 -15.84
C ILE A 46 0.05 -0.70 -14.86
N LEU A 47 -0.41 -0.44 -13.64
CA LEU A 47 0.42 0.01 -12.52
C LEU A 47 0.61 -1.19 -11.59
N SER A 48 1.83 -1.74 -11.58
CA SER A 48 2.14 -2.98 -10.85
C SER A 48 3.36 -2.84 -9.96
N SER A 49 3.33 -3.47 -8.80
CA SER A 49 4.51 -3.60 -7.94
C SER A 49 5.60 -4.51 -8.55
N GLU A 50 5.29 -5.23 -9.61
CA GLU A 50 6.22 -6.03 -10.42
C GLU A 50 6.69 -5.20 -11.62
N PRO A 51 7.94 -4.68 -11.62
CA PRO A 51 8.42 -3.76 -12.64
C PRO A 51 8.31 -4.28 -14.07
N GLU A 52 8.46 -5.59 -14.27
CA GLU A 52 8.34 -6.29 -15.55
C GLU A 52 6.90 -6.32 -16.10
N HIS A 53 5.91 -6.16 -15.23
CA HIS A 53 4.49 -6.17 -15.57
C HIS A 53 3.85 -4.78 -15.54
N SER A 54 4.61 -3.74 -15.18
CA SER A 54 4.09 -2.38 -15.10
C SER A 54 4.49 -1.52 -16.30
N ASN A 55 3.56 -0.70 -16.79
CA ASN A 55 3.85 0.33 -17.78
C ASN A 55 4.62 1.51 -17.20
N VAL A 56 4.59 1.70 -15.88
CA VAL A 56 5.30 2.76 -15.17
C VAL A 56 6.23 2.10 -14.14
N PRO A 57 7.53 2.41 -14.10
CA PRO A 57 8.42 1.85 -13.09
C PRO A 57 7.92 2.19 -11.67
N PRO A 58 7.67 1.20 -10.80
CA PRO A 58 7.27 1.47 -9.43
C PRO A 58 8.42 2.11 -8.64
N TYR A 59 8.09 3.09 -7.79
CA TYR A 59 9.03 3.60 -6.80
C TYR A 59 8.96 2.71 -5.55
N PHE A 60 10.09 2.14 -5.13
CA PHE A 60 10.11 1.28 -3.96
C PHE A 60 10.53 2.03 -2.71
N VAL A 61 9.64 2.04 -1.72
CA VAL A 61 9.90 2.53 -0.37
C VAL A 61 10.37 1.34 0.49
N PRO A 62 11.59 1.38 1.06
CA PRO A 62 12.03 0.33 1.98
C PRO A 62 11.23 0.40 3.28
N ILE A 63 10.83 -0.76 3.80
CA ILE A 63 10.08 -0.86 5.05
C ILE A 63 10.80 -1.83 5.98
N GLY A 64 11.13 -1.39 7.19
CA GLY A 64 11.86 -2.16 8.18
C GLY A 64 11.00 -3.03 9.09
N SER A 65 9.71 -2.73 9.24
CA SER A 65 8.81 -3.45 10.15
C SER A 65 7.33 -3.36 9.76
N ILE A 66 6.51 -4.23 10.33
CA ILE A 66 5.05 -4.20 10.17
C ILE A 66 4.43 -2.92 10.76
N ALA A 67 4.99 -2.37 11.83
CA ALA A 67 4.56 -1.09 12.40
C ALA A 67 4.83 0.07 11.43
N GLU A 68 5.98 0.06 10.77
CA GLU A 68 6.29 1.02 9.71
C GLU A 68 5.37 0.85 8.50
N LEU A 69 5.06 -0.39 8.10
CA LEU A 69 4.09 -0.64 7.03
C LEU A 69 2.70 -0.06 7.38
N ARG A 70 2.24 -0.25 8.62
CA ARG A 70 0.96 0.31 9.09
C ARG A 70 0.93 1.83 9.01
N LYS A 71 2.04 2.50 9.38
CA LYS A 71 2.21 3.94 9.24
C LYS A 71 2.10 4.37 7.79
N VAL A 72 2.84 3.73 6.90
CA VAL A 72 2.87 4.04 5.46
C VAL A 72 1.50 3.82 4.81
N ALA A 73 0.76 2.81 5.25
CA ALA A 73 -0.60 2.56 4.81
C ALA A 73 -1.64 3.58 5.35
N GLY A 74 -1.24 4.52 6.22
CA GLY A 74 -2.12 5.58 6.73
C GLY A 74 -3.05 5.16 7.89
N TYR A 75 -2.93 3.93 8.39
CA TYR A 75 -3.85 3.37 9.40
C TYR A 75 -3.56 3.79 10.86
N GLU A 76 -2.47 4.51 11.12
CA GLU A 76 -2.25 5.15 12.43
C GLU A 76 -2.97 6.50 12.55
N ASP A 77 -3.24 7.16 11.42
CA ASP A 77 -3.29 8.63 11.39
C ASP A 77 -4.42 9.20 10.50
N ILE A 78 -5.06 8.35 9.68
CA ILE A 78 -6.07 8.76 8.67
C ILE A 78 -7.39 8.01 8.86
N HIS A 79 -7.35 6.78 9.38
CA HIS A 79 -8.56 6.03 9.68
C HIS A 79 -8.94 6.19 11.15
N PRO A 80 -10.15 6.70 11.49
CA PRO A 80 -10.67 6.53 12.84
C PRO A 80 -10.62 5.03 13.14
N LYS A 81 -10.14 4.63 14.34
CA LYS A 81 -10.14 3.23 14.80
C LYS A 81 -11.47 2.63 14.37
N THR A 82 -11.45 1.77 13.35
CA THR A 82 -12.65 1.18 12.82
C THR A 82 -13.26 0.45 14.00
N GLY A 83 -14.43 0.92 14.45
CA GLY A 83 -15.14 0.24 15.52
C GLY A 83 -15.30 -1.21 15.10
N TYR A 84 -14.83 -2.13 15.93
CA TYR A 84 -14.87 -3.57 15.66
C TYR A 84 -16.21 -3.96 15.03
N ARG A 85 -16.17 -4.52 13.83
CA ARG A 85 -17.32 -5.18 13.24
C ARG A 85 -17.15 -6.67 13.48
N GLU A 86 -18.20 -7.36 13.89
CA GLU A 86 -18.19 -8.82 14.05
C GLU A 86 -17.73 -9.53 12.76
N ALA A 87 -18.03 -8.92 11.59
CA ALA A 87 -17.55 -9.38 10.30
C ALA A 87 -16.01 -9.39 10.17
N ASP A 88 -15.29 -8.58 10.95
CA ASP A 88 -13.83 -8.51 10.92
C ASP A 88 -13.17 -9.73 11.59
N GLU A 89 -13.94 -10.52 12.36
CA GLU A 89 -13.43 -11.69 13.08
C GLU A 89 -12.78 -12.72 12.15
N ILE A 90 -13.31 -12.85 10.93
CA ILE A 90 -12.80 -13.76 9.91
C ILE A 90 -11.37 -13.40 9.47
N HIS A 91 -10.91 -12.18 9.73
CA HIS A 91 -9.60 -11.67 9.33
C HIS A 91 -8.54 -11.84 10.42
N TYR A 92 -8.89 -12.27 11.63
CA TYR A 92 -7.91 -12.59 12.67
C TYR A 92 -7.48 -14.06 12.59
N PRO A 93 -6.19 -14.38 12.73
CA PRO A 93 -5.73 -15.76 12.88
C PRO A 93 -6.09 -16.31 14.26
N GLU A 94 -5.95 -17.62 14.43
CA GLU A 94 -5.93 -18.25 15.76
C GLU A 94 -4.73 -17.76 16.59
N SER A 95 -4.69 -18.02 17.89
CA SER A 95 -3.52 -17.66 18.70
C SER A 95 -2.31 -18.57 18.46
N LEU A 96 -1.10 -18.08 18.75
CA LEU A 96 0.12 -18.87 18.60
C LEU A 96 0.17 -19.97 19.67
N SER A 97 0.49 -21.19 19.25
CA SER A 97 0.85 -22.27 20.17
C SER A 97 2.23 -22.01 20.80
N GLU A 98 2.52 -22.70 21.90
CA GLU A 98 3.83 -22.64 22.55
C GLU A 98 4.97 -23.11 21.63
N SER A 99 4.71 -24.05 20.72
CA SER A 99 5.69 -24.49 19.73
C SER A 99 6.00 -23.41 18.69
N HIS A 100 5.03 -22.59 18.30
CA HIS A 100 5.27 -21.45 17.41
C HIS A 100 6.10 -20.36 18.09
N LYS A 101 5.86 -20.10 19.38
CA LYS A 101 6.62 -19.11 20.16
C LYS A 101 8.09 -19.52 20.33
N ALA A 102 8.35 -20.80 20.63
CA ALA A 102 9.70 -21.35 20.75
C ALA A 102 10.52 -21.32 19.43
N LEU A 103 9.87 -21.11 18.29
CA LEU A 103 10.52 -20.99 16.99
C LEU A 103 11.37 -19.71 16.89
N LEU A 104 10.99 -18.64 17.61
CA LEU A 104 11.79 -17.41 17.66
C LEU A 104 13.07 -17.59 18.48
N ASP A 105 13.02 -18.36 19.56
CA ASP A 105 14.15 -18.57 20.48
C ASP A 105 15.21 -19.53 19.91
N SER A 106 14.84 -20.36 18.93
CA SER A 106 15.69 -21.42 18.38
C SER A 106 16.41 -21.04 17.08
N GLN A 107 16.17 -19.86 16.53
CA GLN A 107 16.72 -19.47 15.23
C GLN A 107 18.06 -18.74 15.35
N PRO A 108 19.06 -19.09 14.52
CA PRO A 108 20.32 -18.36 14.48
C PRO A 108 20.12 -16.90 14.13
N ASN A 109 20.83 -16.01 14.82
CA ASN A 109 20.83 -14.57 14.52
C ASN A 109 21.08 -14.31 13.02
N GLY A 110 20.15 -13.62 12.36
CA GLY A 110 20.30 -13.14 10.98
C GLY A 110 19.71 -14.04 9.88
N MET A 111 19.05 -15.16 10.21
CA MET A 111 18.29 -15.95 9.23
C MET A 111 16.78 -15.79 9.41
N LYS A 112 16.05 -15.72 8.28
CA LYS A 112 14.59 -15.76 8.31
C LYS A 112 14.13 -17.13 8.81
N PRO A 113 13.21 -17.20 9.78
CA PRO A 113 12.74 -18.47 10.30
C PRO A 113 12.05 -19.28 9.20
N ILE A 114 12.37 -20.57 9.13
CA ILE A 114 11.64 -21.52 8.29
C ILE A 114 10.35 -21.87 9.03
N VAL A 115 9.22 -21.49 8.44
CA VAL A 115 7.88 -21.73 9.00
C VAL A 115 7.11 -22.73 8.15
N SER A 116 6.20 -23.49 8.76
CA SER A 116 5.31 -24.37 8.02
C SER A 116 4.34 -23.56 7.16
N PRO A 117 3.74 -24.14 6.10
CA PRO A 117 2.73 -23.45 5.29
C PRO A 117 1.56 -22.92 6.12
N GLU A 118 1.14 -23.67 7.15
CA GLU A 118 0.05 -23.29 8.05
C GLU A 118 0.43 -22.07 8.89
N LEU A 119 1.61 -22.08 9.50
CA LEU A 119 2.11 -20.95 10.27
C LEU A 119 2.35 -19.72 9.37
N LYS A 120 2.83 -19.93 8.14
CA LYS A 120 2.98 -18.87 7.15
C LYS A 120 1.64 -18.19 6.85
N HIS A 121 0.59 -18.97 6.63
CA HIS A 121 -0.75 -18.44 6.39
C HIS A 121 -1.28 -17.65 7.59
N MET A 122 -1.06 -18.13 8.82
CA MET A 122 -1.42 -17.40 10.03
C MET A 122 -0.66 -16.08 10.15
N ILE A 123 0.64 -16.06 9.82
CA ILE A 123 1.47 -14.86 9.83
C ILE A 123 0.99 -13.85 8.77
N GLU A 124 0.69 -14.30 7.55
CA GLU A 124 0.15 -13.43 6.49
C GLU A 124 -1.19 -12.81 6.91
N LYS A 125 -2.08 -13.61 7.48
CA LYS A 125 -3.37 -13.15 8.02
C LYS A 125 -3.20 -12.16 9.19
N ALA A 126 -2.27 -12.45 10.11
CA ALA A 126 -1.91 -11.57 11.21
C ALA A 126 -1.36 -10.23 10.71
N ALA A 127 -0.51 -10.24 9.68
CA ALA A 127 0.07 -9.03 9.10
C ALA A 127 -0.99 -8.13 8.46
N ILE A 128 -1.95 -8.70 7.73
CA ILE A 128 -3.10 -7.96 7.18
C ILE A 128 -3.90 -7.32 8.31
N ALA A 129 -4.26 -8.08 9.35
CA ALA A 129 -4.99 -7.57 10.50
C ALA A 129 -4.20 -6.50 11.27
N PHE A 130 -2.89 -6.67 11.43
CA PHE A 130 -2.02 -5.70 12.08
C PHE A 130 -1.99 -4.38 11.33
N VAL A 131 -2.01 -4.39 9.99
CA VAL A 131 -1.98 -3.17 9.18
C VAL A 131 -3.36 -2.52 9.08
N MET A 132 -4.40 -3.29 8.80
CA MET A 132 -5.71 -2.75 8.40
C MET A 132 -6.75 -2.70 9.52
N LEU A 133 -6.58 -3.47 10.60
CA LEU A 133 -7.56 -3.65 11.67
C LEU A 133 -6.98 -3.24 13.04
N ASP A 134 -7.28 -4.01 14.10
CA ASP A 134 -6.77 -3.79 15.46
C ASP A 134 -5.45 -4.54 15.70
N PRO A 135 -4.30 -3.82 15.80
CA PRO A 135 -3.01 -4.46 16.00
C PRO A 135 -2.87 -5.09 17.38
N GLU A 136 -3.66 -4.67 18.38
CA GLU A 136 -3.58 -5.23 19.73
C GLU A 136 -3.96 -6.71 19.75
N ARG A 137 -4.91 -7.11 18.90
CA ARG A 137 -5.42 -8.48 18.81
C ARG A 137 -4.44 -9.47 18.20
N VAL A 138 -3.46 -8.97 17.46
CA VAL A 138 -2.41 -9.77 16.79
C VAL A 138 -1.01 -9.40 17.27
N ARG A 139 -0.90 -8.70 18.40
CA ARG A 139 0.39 -8.29 18.96
C ARG A 139 1.34 -9.47 19.20
N GLU A 140 0.82 -10.64 19.57
CA GLU A 140 1.63 -11.84 19.76
C GLU A 140 2.38 -12.28 18.49
N TYR A 141 1.86 -11.91 17.31
CA TYR A 141 2.47 -12.21 16.01
C TYR A 141 3.54 -11.21 15.58
N GLU A 142 3.62 -10.02 16.20
CA GLU A 142 4.43 -8.91 15.70
C GLU A 142 5.90 -9.31 15.46
N THR A 143 6.52 -10.01 16.41
CA THR A 143 7.90 -10.48 16.29
C THR A 143 8.06 -11.50 15.16
N LEU A 144 7.12 -12.44 14.99
CA LEU A 144 7.15 -13.42 13.91
C LEU A 144 6.94 -12.78 12.54
N ILE A 145 6.00 -11.83 12.44
CA ILE A 145 5.75 -11.06 11.22
C ILE A 145 7.04 -10.35 10.82
N ASN A 146 7.67 -9.61 11.75
CA ASN A 146 8.91 -8.89 11.48
C ASN A 146 10.05 -9.83 11.07
N ALA A 147 10.20 -10.98 11.72
CA ALA A 147 11.25 -11.95 11.40
C ALA A 147 11.06 -12.61 10.02
N VAL A 148 9.81 -12.91 9.63
CA VAL A 148 9.51 -13.60 8.36
C VAL A 148 9.43 -12.62 7.18
N MET A 149 8.70 -11.53 7.35
CA MET A 149 8.28 -10.67 6.24
C MET A 149 9.23 -9.48 6.02
N PHE A 150 9.99 -9.06 7.03
CA PHE A 150 10.81 -7.85 6.96
C PHE A 150 12.33 -8.14 7.02
N PRO A 151 13.19 -7.23 6.53
CA PRO A 151 12.86 -5.99 5.82
C PRO A 151 12.15 -6.27 4.49
N GLY A 152 11.24 -5.37 4.12
CA GLY A 152 10.40 -5.45 2.93
C GLY A 152 10.42 -4.14 2.14
N LYS A 153 9.52 -4.03 1.16
CA LYS A 153 9.35 -2.81 0.37
C LYS A 153 7.89 -2.65 -0.04
N VAL A 154 7.48 -1.41 -0.25
CA VAL A 154 6.16 -1.02 -0.76
C VAL A 154 6.36 -0.33 -2.11
N ALA A 155 5.52 -0.63 -3.09
CA ALA A 155 5.50 0.10 -4.35
C ALA A 155 4.65 1.37 -4.19
N ALA A 156 5.14 2.49 -4.72
CA ALA A 156 4.45 3.78 -4.68
C ALA A 156 4.31 4.39 -6.07
N PHE A 157 3.08 4.78 -6.39
CA PHE A 157 2.71 5.50 -7.60
C PHE A 157 2.13 6.84 -7.18
N VAL A 158 2.93 7.89 -7.33
CA VAL A 158 2.58 9.25 -6.95
C VAL A 158 2.64 10.13 -8.18
N ALA A 159 1.53 10.77 -8.50
CA ALA A 159 1.43 11.72 -9.60
C ALA A 159 0.52 12.90 -9.24
N GLU A 160 0.65 13.98 -10.02
CA GLU A 160 -0.26 15.12 -9.93
C GLU A 160 -1.68 14.70 -10.33
N ASP A 161 -1.79 14.10 -11.51
CA ASP A 161 -3.05 13.71 -12.12
C ASP A 161 -3.01 12.25 -12.62
N LEU A 162 -4.17 11.60 -12.54
CA LEU A 162 -4.49 10.36 -13.23
C LEU A 162 -5.73 10.62 -14.10
N GLU A 163 -5.52 10.76 -15.40
CA GLU A 163 -6.60 10.93 -16.37
C GLU A 163 -6.85 9.64 -17.15
N VAL A 164 -7.98 8.98 -16.85
CA VAL A 164 -8.42 7.77 -17.53
C VAL A 164 -9.25 8.16 -18.74
N GLN A 165 -8.68 7.96 -19.93
CA GLN A 165 -9.28 8.38 -21.20
C GLN A 165 -10.51 7.54 -21.58
N THR A 166 -11.29 8.03 -22.53
CA THR A 166 -12.48 7.34 -23.06
C THR A 166 -12.14 5.92 -23.54
N GLY A 167 -12.78 4.92 -22.95
CA GLY A 167 -12.54 3.50 -23.29
C GLY A 167 -11.20 2.93 -22.81
N GLN A 168 -10.44 3.68 -22.01
CA GLN A 168 -9.19 3.23 -21.41
C GLN A 168 -9.46 2.47 -20.10
N THR A 169 -8.64 1.46 -19.82
CA THR A 169 -8.63 0.77 -18.53
C THR A 169 -7.30 1.03 -17.83
N VAL A 170 -7.34 1.50 -16.58
CA VAL A 170 -6.20 1.51 -15.67
C VAL A 170 -6.34 0.32 -14.73
N GLU A 171 -5.37 -0.58 -14.74
CA GLU A 171 -5.32 -1.74 -13.84
C GLU A 171 -4.25 -1.51 -12.77
N LEU A 172 -4.67 -1.59 -11.50
CA LEU A 172 -3.81 -1.58 -10.34
C LEU A 172 -3.61 -3.03 -9.89
N THR A 173 -2.40 -3.55 -9.99
CA THR A 173 -2.11 -4.97 -9.77
C THR A 173 -0.76 -5.18 -9.10
N GLY A 174 -0.37 -6.44 -8.89
CA GLY A 174 0.92 -6.83 -8.33
C GLY A 174 0.80 -7.78 -7.14
N ASN A 175 1.93 -8.00 -6.48
CA ASN A 175 2.10 -9.02 -5.45
C ASN A 175 2.42 -8.45 -4.05
N SER A 176 2.43 -7.13 -3.91
CA SER A 176 2.77 -6.45 -2.66
C SER A 176 1.89 -5.25 -2.42
N GLY A 177 1.82 -4.83 -1.14
CA GLY A 177 1.14 -3.61 -0.76
C GLY A 177 1.63 -2.44 -1.60
N THR A 178 0.68 -1.76 -2.26
CA THR A 178 0.96 -0.65 -3.17
C THR A 178 0.23 0.60 -2.71
N VAL A 179 0.91 1.74 -2.73
CA VAL A 179 0.34 3.04 -2.38
C VAL A 179 0.19 3.88 -3.64
N PHE A 180 -1.02 4.32 -3.90
CA PHE A 180 -1.36 5.26 -4.94
C PHE A 180 -1.70 6.61 -4.30
N ASN A 181 -1.08 7.69 -4.76
CA ASN A 181 -1.35 9.04 -4.25
C ASN A 181 -1.45 10.02 -5.42
N TYR A 182 -2.64 10.60 -5.58
CA TYR A 182 -2.96 11.51 -6.68
C TYR A 182 -3.45 12.85 -6.15
N GLY A 183 -3.07 13.93 -6.83
CA GLY A 183 -3.74 15.21 -6.67
C GLY A 183 -5.18 15.10 -7.18
N THR A 184 -5.33 14.73 -8.44
CA THR A 184 -6.65 14.55 -9.08
C THR A 184 -6.75 13.24 -9.84
N VAL A 185 -7.92 12.62 -9.80
CA VAL A 185 -8.28 11.48 -10.65
C VAL A 185 -9.51 11.85 -11.47
N THR A 186 -9.42 11.72 -12.78
CA THR A 186 -10.54 11.99 -13.70
C THR A 186 -10.78 10.77 -14.57
N VAL A 187 -12.01 10.26 -14.56
CA VAL A 187 -12.42 9.13 -15.41
C VAL A 187 -13.40 9.63 -16.45
N HIS A 188 -12.99 9.60 -17.72
CA HIS A 188 -13.81 9.95 -18.88
C HIS A 188 -14.83 8.85 -19.22
N PRO A 189 -15.86 9.15 -20.03
CA PRO A 189 -16.90 8.18 -20.37
C PRO A 189 -16.33 6.86 -20.92
N GLY A 190 -16.77 5.74 -20.35
CA GLY A 190 -16.29 4.40 -20.74
C GLY A 190 -14.87 4.07 -20.26
N GLY A 191 -14.18 4.98 -19.58
CA GLY A 191 -12.95 4.71 -18.85
C GLY A 191 -13.21 3.89 -17.59
N SER A 192 -12.21 3.14 -17.11
CA SER A 192 -12.32 2.31 -15.91
C SER A 192 -11.02 2.20 -15.13
N ILE A 193 -11.14 2.08 -13.80
CA ILE A 193 -10.04 1.70 -12.91
C ILE A 193 -10.39 0.34 -12.31
N ILE A 194 -9.53 -0.65 -12.49
CA ILE A 194 -9.66 -1.99 -11.92
C ILE A 194 -8.61 -2.15 -10.83
N VAL A 195 -9.07 -2.45 -9.61
CA VAL A 195 -8.19 -2.72 -8.47
C VAL A 195 -8.15 -4.22 -8.26
N ALA A 196 -7.01 -4.84 -8.58
CA ALA A 196 -6.78 -6.28 -8.50
C ALA A 196 -5.71 -6.66 -7.45
N VAL A 197 -5.35 -5.71 -6.58
CA VAL A 197 -4.34 -5.88 -5.52
C VAL A 197 -4.79 -5.14 -4.26
N ASP A 198 -4.37 -5.62 -3.09
CA ASP A 198 -4.53 -4.87 -1.84
C ASP A 198 -3.66 -3.61 -1.88
N CYS A 199 -4.32 -2.46 -1.85
CA CYS A 199 -3.66 -1.17 -2.01
C CYS A 199 -4.26 -0.09 -1.11
N THR A 200 -3.50 0.98 -0.92
CA THR A 200 -4.03 2.24 -0.41
C THR A 200 -4.16 3.20 -1.59
N PHE A 201 -5.39 3.63 -1.89
CA PHE A 201 -5.66 4.57 -2.98
C PHE A 201 -6.07 5.92 -2.41
N ASN A 202 -5.22 6.93 -2.58
CA ASN A 202 -5.44 8.29 -2.12
C ASN A 202 -5.62 9.21 -3.32
N CYS A 203 -6.66 10.05 -3.28
CA CYS A 203 -6.84 11.14 -4.23
C CYS A 203 -7.50 12.33 -3.53
N GLN A 204 -7.16 13.55 -3.96
CA GLN A 204 -7.72 14.77 -3.34
C GLN A 204 -9.01 15.21 -4.01
N ILE A 205 -9.13 14.96 -5.31
CA ILE A 205 -10.34 15.17 -6.10
C ILE A 205 -10.52 13.96 -7.01
N PHE A 206 -11.70 13.35 -6.95
CA PHE A 206 -12.11 12.29 -7.86
C PHE A 206 -13.30 12.77 -8.69
N THR A 207 -13.14 12.78 -10.01
CA THR A 207 -14.18 13.19 -10.97
C THR A 207 -14.52 12.05 -11.90
N GLN A 208 -15.80 11.76 -12.05
CA GLN A 208 -16.32 10.86 -13.07
C GLN A 208 -17.21 11.67 -14.00
N LEU A 209 -16.89 11.66 -15.31
CA LEU A 209 -17.56 12.44 -16.35
C LEU A 209 -18.61 11.62 -17.11
#